data_AF-A0A8T1DYC6-F1
#
_entry.id   AF-A0A8T1DYC6-F1
#
_cell.length_a   1.000
_cell.length_b   1.000
_cell.length_c   1.000
_cell.angle_alpha   90.00
_cell.angle_beta   90.00
_cell.angle_gamma   90.00
#
_symmetry.space_group_name_H-M   'P 1'
#
loop_
_entity.id
_entity.type
_entity.pdbx_description
1 polymer ?
#
loop_
_entity_poly.entity_id
_entity_poly.type
_entity_poly.pdbx_seq_one_letter_code
_entity_poly.pdbx_strand_id
1 'polypeptide(L)'
;MGDEGYILWEIEGQPIFEVTADVLTNPPQNSAQMNPKKIMIEEPMYIIFNVALSSSWGSECWFRKLSWRWDTSDDTDMAIGCDPDTHPTKQFIKDNIDDYIDDDNPDTPVSGMSFCDSNTDWHRHGHVL
;
A
#
# COMPACT_ATOMS: atom_id res chain seq x y z
N MET A 1 0.05 10.44 -4.10
CA MET A 1 -1.16 11.08 -3.53
C MET A 1 -0.74 12.36 -2.85
N GLY A 2 -1.32 13.52 -3.21
CA GLY A 2 -0.95 14.83 -2.64
C GLY A 2 -1.78 15.25 -1.41
N ASP A 3 -1.97 16.56 -1.23
CA ASP A 3 -2.61 17.17 -0.05
C ASP A 3 -4.08 16.76 0.19
N GLU A 4 -4.76 16.17 -0.80
CA GLU A 4 -6.15 15.68 -0.72
C GLU A 4 -6.29 14.15 -0.64
N GLY A 5 -5.17 13.42 -0.51
CA GLY A 5 -5.19 11.96 -0.41
C GLY A 5 -5.87 11.42 0.86
N TYR A 6 -6.36 10.18 0.80
CA TYR A 6 -6.93 9.50 1.95
C TYR A 6 -6.68 7.99 1.89
N ILE A 7 -6.70 7.34 3.06
CA ILE A 7 -6.81 5.89 3.18
C ILE A 7 -8.17 5.58 3.80
N LEU A 8 -8.94 4.71 3.16
CA LEU A 8 -10.27 4.31 3.58
C LEU A 8 -10.30 2.80 3.83
N TRP A 9 -10.76 2.42 5.00
CA TRP A 9 -11.03 1.03 5.35
C TRP A 9 -12.52 0.80 5.23
N GLU A 10 -12.90 -0.21 4.47
CA GLU A 10 -14.29 -0.55 4.23
C GLU A 10 -14.56 -2.02 4.54
N ILE A 11 -15.77 -2.31 5.01
CA ILE A 11 -16.32 -3.66 5.11
C ILE A 11 -17.62 -3.68 4.34
N GLU A 12 -17.73 -4.57 3.35
CA GLU A 12 -18.94 -4.69 2.49
C GLU A 12 -19.36 -3.36 1.81
N GLY A 13 -18.38 -2.53 1.43
CA GLY A 13 -18.64 -1.21 0.83
C GLY A 13 -19.21 -0.20 1.81
N GLN A 14 -19.06 -0.42 3.12
CA GLN A 14 -19.36 0.55 4.16
C GLN A 14 -18.05 1.03 4.81
N PRO A 15 -17.80 2.34 4.85
CA PRO A 15 -16.59 2.87 5.45
C PRO A 15 -16.61 2.67 6.97
N ILE A 16 -15.54 2.08 7.50
CA ILE A 16 -15.36 1.84 8.94
C ILE A 16 -14.35 2.78 9.56
N PHE A 17 -13.37 3.25 8.78
CA PHE A 17 -12.33 4.16 9.23
C PHE A 17 -11.70 4.89 8.05
N GLU A 18 -11.35 6.16 8.25
CA GLU A 18 -10.75 7.01 7.23
C GLU A 18 -9.59 7.80 7.84
N VAL A 19 -8.49 7.90 7.10
CA VAL A 19 -7.34 8.75 7.43
C VAL A 19 -7.06 9.65 6.24
N THR A 20 -7.34 10.94 6.40
CA THR A 20 -7.06 11.95 5.37
C THR A 20 -5.63 12.49 5.50
N ALA A 21 -5.08 13.01 4.40
CA ALA A 21 -3.76 13.64 4.37
C ALA A 21 -3.65 14.79 5.39
N ASP A 22 -4.73 15.53 5.64
CA ASP A 22 -4.78 16.63 6.62
C ASP A 22 -4.43 16.18 8.06
N VAL A 23 -4.82 14.96 8.44
CA VAL A 23 -4.48 14.40 9.76
C VAL A 23 -2.97 14.24 9.93
N LEU A 24 -2.25 14.02 8.82
CA LEU A 24 -0.79 13.84 8.80
C LEU A 24 -0.04 15.17 8.61
N THR A 25 -0.55 16.05 7.74
CA THR A 25 0.13 17.31 7.34
C THR A 25 -0.20 18.48 8.28
N ASN A 26 -1.36 18.45 8.94
CA ASN A 26 -1.83 19.49 9.87
C ASN A 26 -2.28 18.93 11.24
N PRO A 27 -1.40 18.18 11.94
CA PRO A 27 -1.75 17.67 13.25
C PRO A 27 -1.97 18.82 14.24
N PRO A 28 -2.88 18.68 15.22
CA PRO A 28 -3.12 19.68 16.26
C PRO A 28 -1.82 20.13 16.92
N GLN A 29 -1.62 21.44 17.05
CA GLN A 29 -0.40 22.03 17.61
C GLN A 29 -0.69 22.68 18.96
N ASN A 30 0.25 22.55 19.88
CA ASN A 30 0.33 23.44 21.04
C ASN A 30 1.12 24.72 20.67
N SER A 31 1.28 25.65 21.60
CA SER A 31 2.05 26.88 21.38
C SER A 31 3.51 26.65 21.01
N ALA A 32 4.06 25.49 21.36
CA ALA A 32 5.43 25.09 21.03
C ALA A 32 5.54 24.41 19.65
N GLN A 33 4.41 24.14 18.98
CA GLN A 33 4.33 23.51 17.66
C GLN A 33 5.21 22.27 17.50
N MET A 34 5.20 21.41 18.51
CA MET A 34 6.12 20.27 18.59
C MET A 34 5.64 19.03 17.81
N ASN A 35 4.38 19.00 17.38
CA ASN A 35 3.87 17.83 16.67
C ASN A 35 4.43 17.82 15.23
N PRO A 36 5.17 16.78 14.83
CA PRO A 36 5.76 16.72 13.50
C PRO A 36 4.68 16.70 12.42
N LYS A 37 4.81 17.58 11.43
CA LYS A 37 4.04 17.47 10.19
C LYS A 37 4.65 16.37 9.33
N LYS A 38 3.81 15.50 8.79
CA LYS A 38 4.22 14.42 7.89
C LYS A 38 3.59 14.65 6.52
N ILE A 39 4.30 14.26 5.47
CA ILE A 39 3.72 14.18 4.13
C ILE A 39 2.84 12.92 4.04
N MET A 40 1.82 12.98 3.18
CA MET A 40 1.06 11.79 2.84
C MET A 40 1.94 10.81 2.08
N ILE A 41 1.59 9.52 2.10
CA ILE A 41 2.35 8.51 1.37
C ILE A 41 2.19 8.76 -0.13
N GLU A 42 3.30 9.11 -0.78
CA GLU A 42 3.32 9.34 -2.22
C GLU A 42 3.91 8.15 -2.98
N GLU A 43 4.90 7.47 -2.42
CA GLU A 43 5.61 6.39 -3.10
C GLU A 43 4.77 5.11 -3.31
N PRO A 44 5.07 4.31 -4.35
CA PRO A 44 4.38 3.05 -4.61
C PRO A 44 4.52 2.09 -3.43
N MET A 45 3.39 1.55 -2.97
CA MET A 45 3.31 0.59 -1.86
C MET A 45 2.85 -0.79 -2.32
N TYR A 46 3.19 -1.80 -1.53
CA TYR A 46 2.69 -3.18 -1.68
C TYR A 46 1.81 -3.55 -0.48
N ILE A 47 0.74 -4.32 -0.72
CA ILE A 47 -0.09 -4.88 0.36
C ILE A 47 0.45 -6.25 0.75
N ILE A 48 0.73 -6.42 2.05
CA ILE A 48 1.16 -7.70 2.63
C ILE A 48 0.00 -8.32 3.39
N PHE A 49 -0.33 -9.57 3.06
CA PHE A 49 -1.26 -10.39 3.83
C PHE A 49 -0.49 -11.47 4.59
N ASN A 50 -0.19 -11.20 5.86
CA ASN A 50 0.41 -12.19 6.74
C ASN A 50 -0.68 -12.96 7.49
N VAL A 51 -0.53 -14.28 7.58
CA VAL A 51 -1.38 -15.13 8.44
C VAL A 51 -0.52 -15.64 9.59
N ALA A 52 -0.90 -15.29 10.81
CA ALA A 52 -0.32 -15.85 12.03
C ALA A 52 -1.38 -16.69 12.75
N LEU A 53 -1.02 -17.92 13.14
CA LEU A 53 -1.90 -18.82 13.89
C LEU A 53 -1.35 -18.96 15.31
N SER A 54 -2.17 -18.64 16.31
CA SER A 54 -1.85 -18.84 17.73
C SER A 54 -3.03 -19.49 18.43
N SER A 55 -2.74 -20.55 19.19
CA SER A 55 -3.75 -21.22 20.03
C SER A 55 -4.26 -20.34 21.16
N SER A 56 -3.56 -19.25 21.49
CA SER A 56 -3.94 -18.31 22.56
C SER A 56 -4.73 -17.09 22.07
N TRP A 57 -4.77 -16.83 20.76
CA TRP A 57 -5.46 -15.67 20.17
C TRP A 57 -6.70 -16.06 19.33
N GLY A 58 -7.16 -17.31 19.47
CA GLY A 58 -8.29 -17.87 18.71
C GLY A 58 -7.93 -18.09 17.23
N SER A 59 -8.39 -19.09 16.51
CA SER A 59 -9.08 -20.35 16.76
C SER A 59 -9.02 -21.13 15.43
N GLU A 60 -9.63 -22.31 15.39
CA GLU A 60 -9.62 -23.30 14.31
C GLU A 60 -9.75 -22.78 12.87
N CYS A 61 -9.02 -23.47 12.00
CA CYS A 61 -8.77 -23.12 10.62
C CYS A 61 -9.96 -23.49 9.70
N TRP A 62 -10.72 -22.48 9.29
CA TRP A 62 -11.63 -22.56 8.14
C TRP A 62 -11.05 -21.71 7.01
N PHE A 63 -10.31 -22.32 6.08
CA PHE A 63 -9.83 -21.60 4.91
C PHE A 63 -11.01 -21.12 4.06
N ARG A 64 -11.15 -19.80 3.91
CA ARG A 64 -12.02 -19.17 2.89
C ARG A 64 -11.15 -18.63 1.76
N LYS A 65 -11.70 -18.69 0.53
CA LYS A 65 -11.11 -18.03 -0.63
C LYS A 65 -11.17 -16.52 -0.45
N LEU A 66 -10.04 -15.85 -0.63
CA LEU A 66 -9.95 -14.40 -0.74
C LEU A 66 -10.26 -13.99 -2.18
N SER A 67 -11.14 -13.01 -2.35
CA SER A 67 -11.41 -12.35 -3.63
C SER A 67 -11.05 -10.87 -3.46
N TRP A 68 -10.27 -10.34 -4.40
CA TRP A 68 -9.77 -8.97 -4.36
C TRP A 68 -10.46 -8.12 -5.43
N ARG A 69 -10.70 -6.84 -5.09
CA ARG A 69 -11.21 -5.79 -5.97
C ARG A 69 -10.50 -4.50 -5.57
N TRP A 70 -9.94 -3.80 -6.55
CA TRP A 70 -9.36 -2.48 -6.38
C TRP A 70 -10.31 -1.42 -6.93
N ASP A 71 -10.33 -0.25 -6.33
CA ASP A 71 -11.03 0.89 -6.92
C ASP A 71 -10.20 1.45 -8.09
N THR A 72 -10.84 1.60 -9.24
CA THR A 72 -10.24 2.04 -10.51
C THR A 72 -11.08 3.15 -11.12
N SER A 73 -11.83 3.88 -10.29
CA SER A 73 -12.71 4.95 -10.77
C SER A 73 -11.94 5.97 -11.62
N ASP A 74 -12.58 6.40 -12.70
CA ASP A 74 -11.99 7.23 -13.76
C ASP A 74 -11.54 8.62 -13.26
N ASP A 75 -12.00 9.03 -12.08
CA ASP A 75 -11.69 10.31 -11.44
C ASP A 75 -10.49 10.24 -10.47
N THR A 76 -9.81 9.09 -10.39
CA THR A 76 -8.65 8.95 -9.49
C THR A 76 -7.36 9.41 -10.17
N ASP A 77 -6.61 10.29 -9.50
CA ASP A 77 -5.23 10.66 -9.89
C ASP A 77 -4.21 9.53 -9.58
N MET A 78 -4.69 8.33 -9.27
CA MET A 78 -3.83 7.19 -8.97
C MET A 78 -3.29 6.60 -10.27
N ALA A 79 -1.97 6.70 -10.45
CA ALA A 79 -1.29 6.00 -11.52
C ALA A 79 -1.16 4.51 -11.15
N ILE A 80 -2.09 3.70 -11.66
CA ILE A 80 -2.08 2.25 -11.47
C ILE A 80 -1.25 1.62 -12.59
N GLY A 81 -0.13 0.99 -12.23
CA GLY A 81 0.77 0.35 -13.18
C GLY A 81 1.97 -0.27 -12.49
N CYS A 82 2.74 -1.07 -13.22
CA CYS A 82 3.97 -1.67 -12.69
C CYS A 82 5.11 -0.64 -12.59
N ASP A 83 5.02 0.41 -13.40
CA ASP A 83 5.96 1.52 -13.48
C ASP A 83 5.18 2.82 -13.79
N PRO A 84 4.52 3.43 -12.79
CA PRO A 84 3.70 4.62 -12.99
C PRO A 84 4.57 5.85 -13.30
N ASP A 85 4.23 6.60 -14.35
CA ASP A 85 4.99 7.79 -14.80
C ASP A 85 5.09 8.92 -13.74
N THR A 86 4.23 8.91 -12.73
CA THR A 86 4.13 9.96 -11.71
C THR A 86 4.96 9.69 -10.44
N HIS A 87 5.60 8.53 -10.32
CA HIS A 87 6.35 8.13 -9.12
C HIS A 87 7.67 7.44 -9.51
N PRO A 88 8.61 7.24 -8.55
CA PRO A 88 9.89 6.62 -8.83
C PRO A 88 9.74 5.29 -9.59
N THR A 89 10.45 5.19 -10.71
CA THR A 89 10.41 3.97 -11.52
C THR A 89 11.08 2.82 -10.78
N LYS A 90 10.78 1.59 -11.20
CA LYS A 90 11.50 0.40 -10.69
C LYS A 90 13.02 0.55 -10.83
N GLN A 91 13.48 1.22 -11.88
CA GLN A 91 14.91 1.46 -12.10
C GLN A 91 15.45 2.53 -11.15
N PHE A 92 14.71 3.63 -10.92
CA PHE A 92 15.10 4.66 -9.97
C PHE A 92 15.26 4.09 -8.55
N ILE A 93 14.31 3.27 -8.08
CA ILE A 93 14.39 2.66 -6.74
C ILE A 93 15.63 1.76 -6.62
N LYS A 94 15.96 1.00 -7.67
CA LYS A 94 17.17 0.16 -7.69
C LYS A 94 18.46 0.98 -7.69
N ASP A 95 18.47 2.09 -8.43
CA ASP A 95 19.65 2.95 -8.55
C ASP A 95 19.88 3.80 -7.29
N ASN A 96 18.86 3.93 -6.44
CA ASN A 96 18.93 4.63 -5.15
C ASN A 96 18.59 3.69 -3.98
N ILE A 97 18.93 2.40 -4.10
CA ILE A 97 18.54 1.37 -3.11
C ILE A 97 19.03 1.70 -1.69
N ASP A 98 20.16 2.39 -1.58
CA ASP A 98 20.76 2.83 -0.31
C ASP A 98 19.86 3.79 0.51
N ASP A 99 18.88 4.44 -0.12
CA ASP A 99 17.89 5.29 0.57
C ASP A 99 16.75 4.47 1.21
N TYR A 100 16.59 3.21 0.79
CA TYR A 100 15.46 2.35 1.16
C TYR A 100 15.87 1.13 1.99
N ILE A 101 17.18 0.91 2.18
CA ILE A 101 17.71 -0.20 2.96
C ILE A 101 18.50 0.30 4.16
N ASP A 102 18.35 -0.42 5.27
CA ASP A 102 19.24 -0.31 6.42
C ASP A 102 19.42 -1.70 7.05
N ASP A 103 20.12 -1.76 8.19
CA ASP A 103 20.39 -3.02 8.88
C ASP A 103 19.10 -3.73 9.36
N ASP A 104 18.00 -2.99 9.56
CA ASP A 104 16.70 -3.50 10.03
C ASP A 104 15.71 -3.75 8.87
N ASN A 105 15.92 -3.15 7.70
CA ASN A 105 15.11 -3.29 6.48
C ASN A 105 15.99 -3.68 5.26
N PRO A 106 16.52 -4.91 5.20
CA PRO A 106 17.35 -5.34 4.08
C PRO A 106 16.53 -5.60 2.80
N ASP A 107 17.04 -5.19 1.64
CA ASP A 107 16.49 -5.58 0.34
C ASP A 107 16.60 -7.09 0.17
N THR A 108 15.47 -7.77 0.35
CA THR A 108 15.38 -9.23 0.27
C THR A 108 14.38 -9.60 -0.82
N PRO A 109 14.83 -10.33 -1.87
CA PRO A 109 13.93 -10.73 -2.93
C PRO A 109 12.92 -11.74 -2.38
N VAL A 110 11.66 -11.33 -2.33
CA VAL A 110 10.54 -12.19 -1.96
C VAL A 110 9.94 -12.80 -3.22
N SER A 111 9.71 -14.11 -3.23
CA SER A 111 8.99 -14.78 -4.32
C SER A 111 7.50 -14.49 -4.20
N GLY A 112 7.07 -13.31 -4.67
CA GLY A 112 5.67 -12.94 -4.77
C GLY A 112 5.02 -13.60 -6.00
N MET A 113 3.85 -14.20 -5.83
CA MET A 113 3.10 -14.84 -6.94
C MET A 113 2.36 -13.85 -7.86
N SER A 114 2.71 -12.56 -7.80
CA SER A 114 2.16 -11.50 -8.64
C SER A 114 3.15 -11.19 -9.76
N PHE A 115 3.10 -11.96 -10.85
CA PHE A 115 3.93 -11.72 -12.03
C PHE A 115 3.38 -10.55 -12.83
N CYS A 116 4.16 -9.48 -12.94
CA CYS A 116 3.92 -8.34 -13.81
C CYS A 116 5.03 -8.32 -14.87
N ASP A 117 4.75 -8.82 -16.08
CA ASP A 117 5.73 -8.84 -17.19
C ASP A 117 5.67 -7.56 -18.04
N SER A 118 4.57 -6.80 -17.95
CA SER A 118 4.35 -5.53 -18.63
C SER A 118 3.40 -4.63 -17.82
N ASN A 119 3.43 -3.32 -18.09
CA ASN A 119 2.49 -2.34 -17.51
C ASN A 119 1.01 -2.63 -17.77
N THR A 120 0.68 -3.60 -18.64
CA THR A 120 -0.69 -4.06 -18.92
C THR A 120 -1.07 -5.35 -18.22
N ASP A 121 -0.13 -6.04 -17.55
CA ASP A 121 -0.39 -7.34 -16.89
C ASP A 121 -1.09 -7.22 -15.54
N TRP A 122 -1.34 -6.00 -15.05
CA TRP A 122 -2.11 -5.74 -13.83
C TRP A 122 -3.56 -6.27 -13.88
N HIS A 123 -4.08 -6.58 -15.07
CA HIS A 123 -5.40 -7.18 -15.28
C HIS A 123 -5.41 -8.69 -15.50
N ARG A 124 -4.26 -9.37 -15.57
CA ARG A 124 -4.27 -10.82 -15.77
C ARG A 124 -4.63 -11.52 -14.46
N HIS A 125 -5.93 -11.67 -14.28
CA HIS A 125 -6.58 -12.65 -13.43
C HIS A 125 -5.83 -13.98 -13.49
N GLY A 126 -5.01 -14.25 -12.47
CA GLY A 126 -4.50 -15.58 -12.19
C GLY A 126 -5.63 -16.48 -11.72
N HIS A 127 -6.45 -16.95 -12.65
CA HIS A 127 -7.09 -18.25 -12.51
C HIS A 127 -5.97 -19.29 -12.53
N VAL A 128 -5.51 -19.68 -11.34
CA VAL A 128 -4.76 -20.92 -11.15
C VAL A 128 -5.81 -22.04 -11.11
N LEU A 129 -5.74 -22.95 -12.09
CA LEU A 129 -6.43 -24.24 -12.05
C LEU A 129 -5.94 -25.08 -10.86
#